data_AF-A0A8S4FVX0-F1
#
_entry.id   AF-A0A8S4FVX0-F1
#
_cell.length_a   1.000
_cell.length_b   1.000
_cell.length_c   1.000
_cell.angle_alpha   90.00
_cell.angle_beta   90.00
_cell.angle_gamma   90.00
#
_symmetry.space_group_name_H-M   'P 1'
#
loop_
_entity.id
_entity.type
_entity.pdbx_description
1 polymer ?
#
loop_
_entity_poly.entity_id
_entity_poly.type
_entity_poly.pdbx_seq_one_letter_code
_entity_poly.pdbx_strand_id
1 'polypeptide(L)'
;MSTQSKTMPTIDLKVFVRVVAAVFSISSATAFVFALLRLLKPELFYVEPRFGSELGIHYFMTGLMILTSAIGFLNSCVVMNRSSAHNVGRNIVTWLLLDSLFETSRVVYVFLSEIVLKGKGPLQIYELLISAAQYLLDSFLYCQMILRH
;
A
#
# COMPACT_ATOMS: atom_id res chain seq x y z
N MET A 1 39.63 -11.15 4.18
CA MET A 1 38.18 -11.25 4.43
C MET A 1 37.49 -11.32 3.08
N SER A 2 37.01 -12.49 2.67
CA SER A 2 36.25 -12.64 1.43
C SER A 2 34.83 -12.12 1.65
N THR A 3 34.51 -11.00 1.03
CA THR A 3 33.13 -10.54 0.85
C THR A 3 32.45 -11.47 -0.16
N GLN A 4 32.04 -12.66 0.30
CA GLN A 4 31.03 -13.44 -0.40
C GLN A 4 29.73 -12.63 -0.33
N SER A 5 29.45 -11.88 -1.39
CA SER A 5 28.08 -11.49 -1.72
C SER A 5 27.27 -12.78 -1.76
N LYS A 6 26.46 -13.03 -0.72
CA LYS A 6 25.48 -14.11 -0.69
C LYS A 6 24.38 -13.73 -1.67
N THR A 7 24.63 -13.93 -2.96
CA THR A 7 23.56 -13.99 -3.95
C THR A 7 22.59 -15.09 -3.51
N MET A 8 21.41 -14.66 -3.10
CA MET A 8 20.35 -15.54 -2.60
C MET A 8 20.00 -16.58 -3.67
N PRO A 9 19.85 -17.87 -3.32
CA PRO A 9 19.43 -18.89 -4.28
C PRO A 9 18.16 -18.44 -4.99
N THR A 10 18.08 -18.61 -6.32
CA THR A 10 16.96 -18.12 -7.15
C THR A 10 15.58 -18.62 -6.71
N ILE A 11 15.52 -19.73 -5.98
CA ILE A 11 14.28 -20.29 -5.41
C ILE A 11 13.80 -19.45 -4.22
N ASP A 12 14.72 -19.07 -3.33
CA ASP A 12 14.40 -18.25 -2.15
C ASP A 12 13.98 -16.83 -2.57
N LEU A 13 14.60 -16.28 -3.63
CA LEU A 13 14.20 -14.99 -4.19
C LEU A 13 12.78 -15.02 -4.77
N LYS A 14 12.39 -16.09 -5.47
CA LYS A 14 11.02 -16.27 -6.00
C LYS A 14 9.98 -16.30 -4.88
N VAL A 15 10.26 -17.06 -3.82
CA VAL A 15 9.37 -17.18 -2.67
C VAL A 15 9.27 -15.83 -1.96
N PHE A 16 10.39 -15.15 -1.72
CA PHE A 16 10.43 -13.82 -1.12
C PHE A 16 9.59 -12.81 -1.90
N VAL A 17 9.78 -12.69 -3.22
CA VAL A 17 9.01 -11.77 -4.07
C VAL A 17 7.51 -12.08 -4.03
N ARG A 18 7.11 -13.36 -3.96
CA ARG A 18 5.68 -13.73 -3.84
C ARG A 18 5.09 -13.33 -2.50
N VAL A 19 5.82 -13.54 -1.41
CA VAL A 19 5.38 -13.14 -0.06
C VAL A 19 5.21 -11.62 -0.01
N VAL A 20 6.20 -10.89 -0.52
CA VAL A 20 6.16 -9.42 -0.60
C VAL A 20 4.96 -8.94 -1.43
N ALA A 21 4.76 -9.49 -2.63
CA ALA A 21 3.62 -9.13 -3.48
C ALA A 21 2.27 -9.52 -2.84
N ALA A 22 2.20 -10.63 -2.10
CA ALA A 22 0.99 -11.00 -1.37
C ALA A 22 0.68 -9.98 -0.26
N VAL A 23 1.69 -9.55 0.51
CA VAL A 23 1.54 -8.52 1.53
C VAL A 23 1.05 -7.20 0.92
N PHE A 24 1.66 -6.74 -0.18
CA PHE A 24 1.22 -5.53 -0.89
C PHE A 24 -0.19 -5.66 -1.48
N SER A 25 -0.59 -6.84 -1.94
CA SER A 25 -1.95 -7.07 -2.44
C SER A 25 -2.99 -6.92 -1.32
N ILE A 26 -2.70 -7.47 -0.13
CA ILE A 26 -3.57 -7.35 1.04
C ILE A 26 -3.62 -5.89 1.48
N SER A 27 -2.46 -5.24 1.52
CA SER A 27 -2.32 -3.81 1.81
C SER A 27 -3.22 -2.96 0.91
N SER A 28 -3.09 -3.12 -0.41
CA SER A 28 -3.88 -2.42 -1.41
C SER A 28 -5.38 -2.72 -1.30
N ALA A 29 -5.75 -3.98 -1.06
CA ALA A 29 -7.15 -4.38 -0.89
C ALA A 29 -7.78 -3.75 0.36
N THR A 30 -7.06 -3.72 1.49
CA THR A 30 -7.56 -3.07 2.72
C THR A 30 -7.76 -1.58 2.50
N ALA A 31 -6.80 -0.89 1.87
CA ALA A 31 -6.92 0.52 1.56
C ALA A 31 -8.10 0.82 0.62
N PHE A 32 -8.33 -0.04 -0.38
CA PHE A 32 -9.49 0.04 -1.26
C PHE A 32 -10.81 -0.05 -0.48
N VAL A 33 -10.92 -1.03 0.43
CA VAL A 33 -12.11 -1.22 1.27
C VAL A 33 -12.35 -0.02 2.18
N PHE A 34 -11.31 0.50 2.85
CA PHE A 34 -11.43 1.69 3.68
C PHE A 34 -11.83 2.93 2.89
N ALA A 35 -11.25 3.14 1.70
CA ALA A 35 -11.61 4.26 0.84
C ALA A 35 -13.06 4.17 0.33
N LEU A 36 -13.53 2.97 -0.03
CA LEU A 36 -14.93 2.74 -0.38
C LEU A 36 -15.88 2.95 0.80
N LEU A 37 -15.54 2.41 1.97
CA LEU A 37 -16.34 2.61 3.18
C LEU A 37 -16.42 4.09 3.53
N ARG A 38 -15.33 4.83 3.39
CA ARG A 38 -15.31 6.27 3.65
C ARG A 38 -16.13 7.05 2.62
N LEU A 39 -16.12 6.64 1.35
CA LEU A 39 -16.95 7.23 0.31
C LEU A 39 -18.45 6.99 0.54
N LEU A 40 -18.83 5.77 0.93
CA LEU A 40 -20.23 5.34 1.06
C LEU A 40 -20.85 5.64 2.43
N LYS A 41 -20.03 5.63 3.49
CA LYS A 41 -20.43 5.80 4.89
C LYS A 41 -19.48 6.75 5.62
N PRO A 42 -19.45 8.04 5.22
CA PRO A 42 -18.56 9.04 5.80
C PRO A 42 -18.73 9.21 7.31
N GLU A 43 -19.92 8.93 7.86
CA GLU A 43 -20.22 8.98 9.30
C GLU A 43 -19.35 8.05 10.16
N LEU A 44 -18.74 7.01 9.57
CA LEU A 44 -17.85 6.10 10.29
C LEU A 44 -16.43 6.70 10.47
N PHE A 45 -16.08 7.73 9.69
CA PHE A 45 -14.76 8.35 9.65
C PHE A 45 -14.79 9.81 10.15
N TYR A 46 -15.93 10.48 10.00
CA TYR A 46 -16.13 11.87 10.40
C TYR A 46 -17.26 11.98 11.41
N VAL A 47 -17.02 12.73 12.48
CA VAL A 47 -18.03 13.03 13.51
C VAL A 47 -18.96 14.15 13.04
N GLU A 48 -18.41 15.13 12.32
CA GLU A 48 -19.15 16.27 11.80
C GLU A 48 -19.45 16.08 10.29
N PRO A 49 -20.67 16.45 9.84
CA PRO A 49 -21.01 16.44 8.43
C PRO A 49 -20.14 17.42 7.63
N ARG A 50 -19.74 17.01 6.42
CA ARG A 50 -18.85 17.77 5.54
C ARG A 50 -19.65 18.67 4.61
N PHE A 51 -19.23 19.93 4.50
CA PHE A 51 -19.86 20.92 3.63
C PHE A 51 -18.84 21.68 2.79
N GLY A 52 -19.29 22.22 1.65
CA GLY A 52 -18.49 23.09 0.79
C GLY A 52 -17.18 22.44 0.33
N SER A 53 -16.06 23.13 0.56
CA SER A 53 -14.72 22.68 0.14
C SER A 53 -14.29 21.36 0.77
N GLU A 54 -14.71 21.07 2.00
CA GLU A 54 -14.34 19.81 2.67
C GLU A 54 -14.97 18.60 1.98
N LEU A 55 -16.19 18.74 1.47
CA LEU A 55 -16.88 17.70 0.73
C LEU A 55 -16.18 17.44 -0.61
N GLY A 56 -15.75 18.50 -1.30
CA GLY A 56 -14.97 18.38 -2.54
C GLY A 56 -13.64 17.67 -2.32
N ILE A 57 -12.90 18.05 -1.27
CA ILE A 57 -11.62 17.41 -0.90
C ILE A 57 -11.86 15.94 -0.54
N HIS A 58 -12.92 15.64 0.21
CA HIS A 58 -13.27 14.27 0.57
C HIS A 58 -13.47 13.39 -0.67
N TYR A 59 -14.31 13.80 -1.62
CA TYR A 59 -14.58 13.01 -2.82
C TYR A 59 -13.36 12.88 -3.72
N PHE A 60 -12.58 13.95 -3.87
CA PHE A 60 -11.37 13.91 -4.67
C PHE A 60 -10.34 12.92 -4.08
N MET A 61 -10.08 13.03 -2.77
CA MET A 61 -9.10 12.19 -2.09
C MET A 61 -9.53 10.72 -2.00
N THR A 62 -10.80 10.45 -1.68
CA THR A 62 -11.33 9.07 -1.65
C THR A 62 -11.35 8.46 -3.04
N GLY A 63 -11.77 9.20 -4.07
CA GLY A 63 -11.74 8.73 -5.46
C GLY A 63 -10.33 8.41 -5.93
N LEU A 64 -9.36 9.29 -5.62
CA LEU A 64 -7.95 9.05 -5.92
C LEU A 64 -7.44 7.79 -5.22
N MET A 65 -7.75 7.61 -3.94
CA MET A 65 -7.31 6.45 -3.17
C MET A 65 -7.90 5.14 -3.70
N ILE A 66 -9.19 5.13 -4.08
CA ILE A 66 -9.84 3.98 -4.70
C ILE A 66 -9.10 3.58 -5.98
N LEU A 67 -8.78 4.55 -6.84
CA LEU A 67 -8.07 4.31 -8.09
C LEU A 67 -6.65 3.79 -7.83
N THR A 68 -5.89 4.45 -6.95
CA THR A 68 -4.51 4.06 -6.66
C THR A 68 -4.43 2.69 -6.00
N SER A 69 -5.33 2.37 -5.07
CA SER A 69 -5.43 1.04 -4.46
C SER A 69 -5.78 -0.05 -5.47
N ALA A 70 -6.68 0.22 -6.43
CA ALA A 70 -6.99 -0.73 -7.49
C ALA A 70 -5.78 -1.01 -8.38
N ILE A 71 -5.01 0.03 -8.74
CA ILE A 71 -3.79 -0.13 -9.53
C ILE A 71 -2.72 -0.89 -8.73
N GLY A 72 -2.51 -0.58 -7.45
CA GLY A 72 -1.57 -1.28 -6.57
C GLY A 72 -1.93 -2.77 -6.41
N PHE A 73 -3.22 -3.09 -6.28
CA PHE A 73 -3.69 -4.46 -6.22
C PHE A 73 -3.39 -5.22 -7.52
N LEU A 74 -3.74 -4.63 -8.68
CA LEU A 74 -3.45 -5.22 -9.98
C LEU A 74 -1.94 -5.42 -10.19
N ASN A 75 -1.13 -4.44 -9.77
CA ASN A 75 0.32 -4.53 -9.82
C ASN A 75 0.83 -5.75 -9.04
N SER A 76 0.40 -5.88 -7.79
CA SER A 76 0.77 -7.01 -6.92
C SER A 76 0.38 -8.36 -7.55
N CYS A 77 -0.81 -8.47 -8.15
CA CYS A 77 -1.23 -9.68 -8.86
C CYS A 77 -0.34 -9.99 -10.08
N VAL A 78 0.03 -8.97 -10.85
CA VAL A 78 0.94 -9.13 -12.01
C VAL A 78 2.32 -9.58 -11.55
N VAL A 79 2.85 -9.03 -10.46
CA VAL A 79 4.14 -9.44 -9.87
C VAL A 79 4.10 -10.90 -9.41
N MET A 80 3.03 -11.32 -8.72
CA MET A 80 2.85 -12.72 -8.31
C MET A 80 2.84 -13.66 -9.51
N ASN A 81 2.10 -13.31 -10.57
CA ASN A 81 2.00 -14.13 -11.77
C ASN A 81 3.33 -14.20 -12.53
N ARG A 82 4.04 -13.07 -12.70
CA ARG A 82 5.35 -13.03 -13.38
C ARG A 82 6.47 -13.70 -12.59
N SER A 83 6.44 -13.63 -11.26
CA SER A 83 7.36 -14.41 -10.40
C SER A 83 7.19 -15.92 -10.58
N SER A 84 6.00 -16.37 -11.02
CA SER A 84 5.75 -17.78 -11.35
C SER A 84 6.33 -18.20 -12.70
N ALA A 85 6.37 -17.31 -13.69
CA ALA A 85 6.77 -17.60 -15.07
C ALA A 85 8.19 -17.09 -15.36
N HIS A 86 9.23 -17.90 -15.10
CA HIS A 86 10.65 -17.83 -15.54
C HIS A 86 11.41 -16.47 -15.69
N ASN A 87 10.81 -15.30 -15.48
CA ASN A 87 11.31 -13.95 -15.79
C ASN A 87 11.61 -13.15 -14.50
N VAL A 88 12.28 -13.79 -13.54
CA VAL A 88 12.39 -13.30 -12.15
C VAL A 88 13.47 -12.21 -11.97
N GLY A 89 14.15 -11.78 -13.04
CA GLY A 89 15.23 -10.79 -12.93
C GLY A 89 14.93 -9.42 -13.54
N ARG A 90 14.16 -9.35 -14.64
CA ARG A 90 14.04 -8.12 -15.44
C ARG A 90 12.78 -7.35 -15.02
N ASN A 91 12.97 -6.20 -14.41
CA ASN A 91 11.94 -5.22 -13.97
C ASN A 91 11.25 -5.46 -12.62
N ILE A 92 11.61 -6.49 -11.83
CA ILE A 92 11.01 -6.70 -10.49
C ILE A 92 11.24 -5.49 -9.57
N VAL A 93 12.43 -4.87 -9.62
CA VAL A 93 12.75 -3.67 -8.85
C VAL A 93 11.82 -2.51 -9.22
N THR A 94 11.52 -2.32 -10.52
CA THR A 94 10.59 -1.27 -10.98
C THR A 94 9.18 -1.49 -10.46
N TRP A 95 8.68 -2.73 -10.49
CA TRP A 95 7.36 -3.05 -9.99
C TRP A 95 7.23 -2.88 -8.48
N LEU A 96 8.28 -3.22 -7.74
CA LEU A 96 8.34 -2.97 -6.30
C LEU A 96 8.43 -1.47 -6.01
N LEU A 97 9.23 -0.71 -6.76
CA LEU A 97 9.24 0.76 -6.61
C LEU A 97 7.85 1.39 -6.85
N LEU A 98 7.07 0.85 -7.78
CA LEU A 98 5.68 1.28 -7.98
C LEU A 98 4.81 0.96 -6.76
N ASP A 99 4.96 -0.22 -6.14
CA ASP A 99 4.27 -0.54 -4.87
C ASP A 99 4.65 0.42 -3.74
N SER A 100 5.92 0.83 -3.65
CA SER A 100 6.37 1.83 -2.66
C SER A 100 5.70 3.20 -2.85
N LEU A 101 5.48 3.62 -4.09
CA LEU A 101 4.75 4.86 -4.39
C LEU A 101 3.29 4.77 -3.95
N PHE A 102 2.64 3.62 -4.11
CA PHE A 102 1.27 3.42 -3.63
C PHE A 102 1.19 3.51 -2.11
N GLU A 103 2.14 2.91 -1.39
CA GLU A 103 2.19 2.98 0.06
C GLU A 103 2.42 4.42 0.56
N THR A 104 3.31 5.16 -0.10
CA THR A 104 3.52 6.58 0.19
C THR A 104 2.26 7.40 -0.05
N SER A 105 1.54 7.13 -1.14
CA SER A 105 0.27 7.80 -1.45
C SER A 105 -0.80 7.52 -0.39
N ARG A 106 -0.83 6.31 0.19
CA ARG A 106 -1.74 5.95 1.27
C ARG A 106 -1.45 6.75 2.54
N VAL A 107 -0.18 6.90 2.91
CA VAL A 107 0.21 7.71 4.08
C VAL A 107 -0.26 9.15 3.92
N VAL A 108 -0.06 9.75 2.73
CA VAL A 108 -0.54 11.10 2.42
C VAL A 108 -2.07 11.18 2.50
N TYR A 109 -2.76 10.17 1.96
CA TYR A 109 -4.22 10.09 2.01
C TYR A 109 -4.77 10.06 3.45
N VAL A 110 -4.21 9.19 4.31
CA VAL A 110 -4.63 9.09 5.71
C VAL A 110 -4.33 10.39 6.46
N PHE A 111 -3.15 10.98 6.22
CA PHE A 111 -2.75 12.27 6.81
C PHE A 111 -3.71 13.40 6.43
N LEU A 112 -4.05 13.55 5.14
CA LEU A 112 -5.00 14.57 4.69
C LEU A 112 -6.38 14.33 5.30
N SER A 113 -6.77 13.07 5.46
CA SER A 113 -8.08 12.73 6.00
C SER A 113 -8.19 12.98 7.51
N GLU A 114 -7.10 12.80 8.24
CA GLU A 114 -7.04 13.09 9.67
C GLU A 114 -6.85 14.58 9.95
N ILE A 115 -5.89 15.23 9.30
CA ILE A 115 -5.50 16.61 9.60
C ILE A 115 -6.38 17.63 8.89
N VAL A 116 -6.60 17.49 7.58
CA VAL A 116 -7.38 18.46 6.79
C VAL A 116 -8.86 18.21 6.97
N LEU A 117 -9.30 16.96 6.87
CA LEU A 117 -10.70 16.59 7.04
C LEU A 117 -11.05 16.23 8.49
N LYS A 118 -10.18 16.45 9.48
CA LYS A 118 -10.49 16.25 10.91
C LYS A 118 -11.21 14.92 11.19
N GLY A 119 -10.71 13.83 10.62
CA GLY A 119 -11.22 12.47 10.84
C GLY A 119 -11.14 12.10 12.31
N LYS A 120 -12.29 11.86 12.96
CA LYS A 120 -12.39 11.48 14.39
C LYS A 120 -13.35 10.31 14.61
N GLY A 121 -13.81 9.67 13.54
CA GLY A 121 -14.73 8.55 13.62
C GLY A 121 -14.05 7.26 14.12
N PRO A 122 -14.82 6.26 14.55
CA PRO A 122 -14.29 5.01 15.08
C PRO A 122 -13.43 4.26 14.04
N LEU A 123 -13.83 4.23 12.76
CA LEU A 123 -13.05 3.56 11.72
C LEU A 123 -11.76 4.31 11.33
N GLN A 124 -11.67 5.61 11.63
CA GLN A 124 -10.45 6.39 11.38
C GLN A 124 -9.26 5.84 12.16
N ILE A 125 -9.47 5.47 13.43
CA ILE A 125 -8.40 4.95 14.29
C ILE A 125 -7.92 3.59 13.77
N TYR A 126 -8.84 2.72 13.37
CA TYR A 126 -8.48 1.43 12.79
C TYR A 126 -7.72 1.58 11.48
N GLU A 127 -8.15 2.49 10.60
CA GLU A 127 -7.46 2.78 9.35
C GLU A 127 -6.04 3.32 9.60
N LEU A 128 -5.86 4.18 10.60
CA LEU A 128 -4.55 4.69 11.02
C LEU A 128 -3.63 3.56 11.49
N LEU A 129 -4.11 2.73 12.42
CA LEU A 129 -3.34 1.61 12.97
C LEU A 129 -2.93 0.60 11.90
N ILE A 130 -3.87 0.24 11.02
CA ILE A 130 -3.62 -0.67 9.91
C ILE A 130 -2.61 -0.06 8.95
N SER A 131 -2.78 1.21 8.58
CA SER A 131 -1.85 1.92 7.67
C SER A 131 -0.45 2.06 8.26
N ALA A 132 -0.33 2.30 9.57
CA ALA A 132 0.95 2.37 10.27
C ALA A 132 1.65 1.00 10.32
N ALA A 133 0.90 -0.05 10.67
CA ALA A 133 1.43 -1.41 10.69
C ALA A 133 1.90 -1.87 9.31
N GLN A 134 1.11 -1.57 8.27
CA GLN A 134 1.45 -1.87 6.88
C GLN A 134 2.68 -1.07 6.42
N TYR A 135 2.74 0.23 6.69
CA TYR A 135 3.91 1.05 6.37
C TYR A 135 5.21 0.53 7.01
N LEU A 136 5.15 0.12 8.29
CA LEU A 136 6.30 -0.48 8.98
C LEU A 136 6.71 -1.82 8.37
N LEU A 137 5.74 -2.68 8.06
CA LEU A 137 5.97 -3.97 7.42
C LEU A 137 6.62 -3.79 6.05
N ASP A 138 6.11 -2.88 5.24
CA ASP A 138 6.62 -2.59 3.91
C ASP A 138 8.03 -2.02 3.98
N SER A 139 8.28 -1.06 4.89
CA SER A 139 9.61 -0.51 5.15
C SER A 139 10.60 -1.61 5.54
N PHE A 140 10.19 -2.55 6.38
CA PHE A 140 11.01 -3.70 6.75
C PHE A 140 11.31 -4.61 5.55
N LEU A 141 10.31 -4.91 4.71
CA LEU A 141 10.49 -5.74 3.52
C LEU A 141 11.42 -5.07 2.49
N TYR A 142 11.30 -3.75 2.30
CA TYR A 142 12.22 -2.98 1.45
C TYR A 142 13.66 -3.02 1.98
N CYS A 143 13.85 -2.78 3.28
CA CYS A 143 15.17 -2.88 3.89
C CYS A 143 15.77 -4.28 3.72
N GLN A 144 14.99 -5.35 3.92
CA GLN A 144 15.44 -6.71 3.69
C GLN A 144 15.80 -6.97 2.23
N MET A 145 15.06 -6.40 1.28
CA MET A 145 15.37 -6.53 -0.14
C MET A 145 16.69 -5.82 -0.50
N ILE A 146 16.89 -4.58 -0.03
CA ILE A 146 18.10 -3.79 -0.28
C ILE A 146 19.33 -4.44 0.38
N LEU A 147 19.20 -4.94 1.61
CA LEU A 147 20.32 -5.58 2.32
C LEU A 147 20.73 -6.94 1.72
N ARG A 148 19.87 -7.56 0.91
CA ARG A 148 20.09 -8.88 0.30
C ARG A 148 20.48 -8.82 -1.18
N HIS A 149 20.50 -7.63 -1.79
CA HIS A 149 20.92 -7.38 -3.16
C HIS A 149 22.14 -6.46 -3.22
#